data_AF-A0A850Y9A9-F1
#
_entry.id   AF-A0A850Y9A9-F1
#
_cell.length_a   1.000
_cell.length_b   1.000
_cell.length_c   1.000
_cell.angle_alpha   90.00
_cell.angle_beta   90.00
_cell.angle_gamma   90.00
#
_symmetry.space_group_name_H-M   'P 1'
#
loop_
_entity.id
_entity.type
_entity.pdbx_description
1 polymer ?
#
loop_
_entity_poly.entity_id
_entity_poly.type
_entity_poly.pdbx_seq_one_letter_code
_entity_poly.pdbx_strand_id
1 'polypeptide(L)'
;STGLDLATSITLTLLDSSVHLLPTGIFGPPGPQTSALLVGRSSTTILGLFVLPGVIDSDSVGEIKIMAWIPFPPCTVPQGTCIVQLISFSHNSPPPSTECNTRVGGFGSTGTPQILWVQEISDKCPTYKCTLLLQGQQVTLTGIFDTGVDVSIVS
;
A
#
# COMPACT_ATOMS: atom_id res chain seq x y z
N SER A 1 12.39 -9.39 -24.12
CA SER A 1 11.91 -8.84 -22.84
C SER A 1 10.52 -8.29 -23.07
N THR A 2 9.54 -8.60 -22.20
CA THR A 2 8.14 -8.19 -22.36
C THR A 2 7.80 -6.92 -21.56
N GLY A 3 8.60 -6.60 -20.54
CA GLY A 3 8.38 -5.44 -19.67
C GLY A 3 9.42 -4.33 -19.87
N LEU A 4 9.00 -3.10 -19.56
CA LEU A 4 9.86 -1.91 -19.47
C LEU A 4 10.42 -1.78 -18.05
N ASP A 5 11.73 -1.85 -17.89
CA ASP A 5 12.37 -1.70 -16.57
C ASP A 5 12.23 -0.25 -16.06
N LEU A 6 11.85 -0.07 -14.79
CA LEU A 6 11.89 1.23 -14.10
C LEU A 6 12.89 1.23 -12.97
N ALA A 7 13.57 2.37 -12.84
CA ALA A 7 14.55 2.65 -11.80
C ALA A 7 14.01 3.57 -10.70
N THR A 8 14.62 3.50 -9.52
CA THR A 8 14.43 4.50 -8.47
C THR A 8 15.06 5.83 -8.88
N SER A 9 14.38 6.95 -8.58
CA SER A 9 14.90 8.29 -8.90
C SER A 9 15.93 8.79 -7.89
N ILE A 10 15.98 8.20 -6.69
CA ILE A 10 16.89 8.56 -5.60
C ILE A 10 17.39 7.31 -4.87
N THR A 11 18.49 7.46 -4.12
CA THR A 11 18.98 6.43 -3.20
C THR A 11 18.14 6.44 -1.93
N LEU A 12 17.66 5.27 -1.50
CA LEU A 12 16.79 5.10 -0.34
C LEU A 12 17.31 3.98 0.56
N THR A 13 17.13 4.13 1.86
CA THR A 13 17.39 3.06 2.84
C THR A 13 16.09 2.74 3.57
N LEU A 14 15.60 1.52 3.40
CA LEU A 14 14.43 0.98 4.08
C LEU A 14 14.89 0.47 5.46
N LEU A 15 14.37 1.07 6.53
CA LEU A 15 14.83 0.84 7.91
C LEU A 15 13.93 -0.11 8.71
N ASP A 16 12.76 -0.42 8.19
CA ASP A 16 11.77 -1.28 8.84
C ASP A 16 11.09 -2.21 7.81
N SER A 17 10.25 -3.11 8.31
CA SER A 17 9.46 -4.06 7.51
C SER A 17 8.08 -3.54 7.15
N SER A 18 7.85 -2.22 7.18
CA SER A 18 6.63 -1.63 6.61
C SER A 18 6.73 -1.54 5.08
N VAL A 19 5.63 -1.18 4.43
CA VAL A 19 5.62 -0.95 2.98
C VAL A 19 6.10 0.48 2.72
N HIS A 20 7.15 0.60 1.91
CA HIS A 20 7.75 1.87 1.51
C HIS A 20 7.33 2.24 0.09
N LEU A 21 7.09 3.53 -0.16
CA LEU A 21 6.82 4.06 -1.49
C LEU A 21 8.09 4.68 -2.06
N LEU A 22 8.70 4.02 -3.04
CA LEU A 22 9.93 4.44 -3.67
C LEU A 22 9.59 5.25 -4.94
N PRO A 23 10.04 6.51 -5.05
CA PRO A 23 9.82 7.34 -6.23
C PRO A 23 10.60 6.82 -7.44
N THR A 24 10.01 6.98 -8.62
CA THR A 24 10.65 6.67 -9.91
C THR A 24 11.00 7.93 -10.70
N GLY A 25 10.42 9.09 -10.33
CA GLY A 25 10.48 10.31 -11.13
C GLY A 25 9.70 10.25 -12.44
N ILE A 26 9.03 9.13 -12.74
CA ILE A 26 8.21 8.93 -13.93
C ILE A 26 6.75 9.18 -13.58
N PHE A 27 6.06 9.95 -14.42
CA PHE A 27 4.66 10.31 -14.23
C PHE A 27 3.79 9.55 -15.22
N GLY A 28 2.59 9.19 -14.78
CA GLY A 28 1.60 8.54 -15.63
C GLY A 28 0.99 9.50 -16.67
N PRO A 29 0.21 8.95 -17.62
CA PRO A 29 -0.06 7.51 -17.78
C PRO A 29 1.08 6.79 -18.51
N PRO A 30 1.12 5.44 -18.48
CA PRO A 30 2.16 4.65 -19.18
C PRO A 30 2.20 4.89 -20.69
N GLY A 31 1.06 5.29 -21.26
CA GLY A 31 0.90 5.64 -22.66
C GLY A 31 -0.56 5.96 -22.98
N PRO A 32 -0.87 6.42 -24.21
CA PRO A 32 -2.24 6.71 -24.62
C PRO A 32 -3.12 5.47 -24.49
N GLN A 33 -4.26 5.59 -23.78
CA GLN A 33 -5.24 4.50 -23.59
C GLN A 33 -4.61 3.17 -23.08
N THR A 34 -3.51 3.28 -22.35
CA THR A 34 -2.72 2.14 -21.91
C THR A 34 -2.62 2.14 -20.40
N SER A 35 -3.02 1.03 -19.79
CA SER A 35 -2.74 0.73 -18.40
C SER A 35 -1.48 -0.13 -18.32
N ALA A 36 -0.87 -0.19 -17.14
CA ALA A 36 0.28 -1.05 -16.93
C ALA A 36 0.22 -1.76 -15.58
N LEU A 37 0.70 -2.99 -15.55
CA LEU A 37 0.97 -3.74 -14.33
C LEU A 37 2.44 -3.53 -13.95
N LEU A 38 2.67 -2.96 -12.77
CA LEU A 38 3.99 -2.81 -12.16
C LEU A 38 4.28 -4.04 -11.31
N VAL A 39 5.38 -4.73 -11.60
CA VAL A 39 5.82 -5.93 -10.87
C VAL A 39 7.32 -5.88 -10.59
N GLY A 40 7.74 -6.51 -9.49
CA GLY A 40 9.14 -6.69 -9.16
C GLY A 40 9.88 -7.52 -10.20
N ARG A 41 11.15 -7.19 -10.45
CA ARG A 41 12.05 -8.05 -11.23
C ARG A 41 12.47 -9.23 -10.37
N SER A 42 12.67 -10.40 -10.99
CA SER A 42 13.16 -11.59 -10.29
C SER A 42 14.51 -11.35 -9.60
N SER A 43 15.39 -10.57 -10.23
CA SER A 43 16.68 -10.16 -9.65
C SER A 43 16.52 -9.38 -8.35
N THR A 44 15.47 -8.55 -8.25
CA THR A 44 15.16 -7.77 -7.06
C THR A 44 14.70 -8.68 -5.93
N THR A 45 13.79 -9.62 -6.22
CA THR A 45 13.25 -10.56 -5.23
C THR A 45 14.33 -11.49 -4.68
N ILE A 46 15.26 -11.95 -5.51
CA ILE A 46 16.40 -12.79 -5.07
C ILE A 46 17.28 -12.06 -4.05
N LEU A 47 17.39 -10.73 -4.15
CA LEU A 47 18.14 -9.91 -3.20
C LEU A 47 17.36 -9.60 -1.91
N GLY A 48 16.16 -10.14 -1.75
CA GLY A 48 15.33 -9.96 -0.56
C GLY A 48 14.50 -8.68 -0.54
N LEU A 49 14.45 -7.93 -1.64
CA LEU A 49 13.54 -6.79 -1.81
C LEU A 49 12.30 -7.24 -2.58
N PHE A 50 11.15 -7.15 -1.93
CA PHE A 50 9.87 -7.53 -2.53
C PHE A 50 9.16 -6.28 -3.03
N VAL A 51 8.68 -6.33 -4.25
CA VAL A 51 7.83 -5.29 -4.81
C VAL A 51 6.40 -5.81 -4.81
N LEU A 52 5.51 -5.06 -4.16
CA LEU A 52 4.09 -5.36 -4.19
C LEU A 52 3.53 -4.91 -5.54
N PRO A 53 2.80 -5.79 -6.26
CA PRO A 53 2.24 -5.43 -7.56
C PRO A 53 1.31 -4.21 -7.47
N GLY A 54 1.32 -3.39 -8.51
CA GLY A 54 0.45 -2.22 -8.63
C GLY A 54 -0.11 -2.07 -10.04
N VAL A 55 -1.32 -1.56 -10.15
CA VAL A 55 -1.92 -1.18 -11.44
C VAL A 55 -1.74 0.33 -11.62
N ILE A 56 -1.27 0.71 -12.80
CA ILE A 56 -1.20 2.10 -13.24
C ILE A 56 -2.31 2.32 -14.26
N ASP A 57 -3.30 3.11 -13.88
CA ASP A 57 -4.45 3.42 -14.72
C ASP A 57 -4.07 4.36 -15.88
N SER A 58 -4.78 4.26 -17.00
CA SER A 58 -4.51 5.04 -18.21
C SER A 58 -4.84 6.52 -18.08
N ASP A 59 -5.55 6.91 -17.02
CA ASP A 59 -5.94 8.28 -16.66
C ASP A 59 -5.16 8.82 -15.44
N SER A 60 -4.21 8.03 -14.92
CA SER A 60 -3.34 8.44 -13.82
C SER A 60 -2.33 9.48 -14.31
N VAL A 61 -2.27 10.62 -13.63
CA VAL A 61 -1.30 11.70 -13.93
C VAL A 61 -0.26 11.90 -12.82
N GLY A 62 -0.37 11.11 -11.74
CA GLY A 62 0.57 11.14 -10.63
C GLY A 62 1.90 10.45 -10.96
N GLU A 63 2.88 10.64 -10.08
CA GLU A 63 4.13 9.87 -10.14
C GLU A 63 3.83 8.38 -9.92
N ILE A 64 4.39 7.53 -10.78
CA ILE A 64 4.43 6.09 -10.59
C ILE A 64 5.39 5.80 -9.45
N LYS A 65 4.88 5.34 -8.30
CA LYS A 65 5.74 4.91 -7.19
C LYS A 65 5.74 3.39 -7.06
N ILE A 66 6.82 2.87 -6.53
CA ILE A 66 7.01 1.44 -6.29
C ILE A 66 6.67 1.16 -4.83
N MET A 67 5.72 0.26 -4.58
CA MET A 67 5.52 -0.30 -3.24
C MET A 67 6.57 -1.37 -3.01
N ALA A 68 7.50 -1.14 -2.09
CA ALA A 68 8.51 -2.13 -1.73
C ALA A 68 8.41 -2.51 -0.26
N TRP A 69 8.76 -3.76 0.02
CA TRP A 69 8.74 -4.36 1.34
C TRP A 69 9.99 -5.23 1.52
N ILE A 70 10.51 -5.26 2.75
CA ILE A 70 11.67 -6.08 3.12
C ILE A 70 11.38 -6.89 4.40
N PRO A 71 11.70 -8.19 4.42
CA PRO A 71 11.58 -8.99 5.63
C PRO A 71 12.68 -8.68 6.67
N PHE A 72 13.87 -8.26 6.22
CA PHE A 72 15.05 -8.07 7.08
C PHE A 72 15.73 -6.71 6.82
N PRO A 73 15.41 -5.65 7.60
CA PRO A 73 16.08 -4.35 7.50
C PRO A 73 17.50 -4.34 8.11
N PRO A 74 18.37 -3.40 7.68
CA PRO A 74 18.15 -2.37 6.67
C PRO A 74 18.44 -2.84 5.24
N CYS A 75 17.79 -2.22 4.24
CA CYS A 75 18.09 -2.43 2.82
C CYS A 75 18.29 -1.08 2.12
N THR A 76 19.42 -0.90 1.43
CA THR A 76 19.68 0.31 0.64
C THR A 76 19.50 0.01 -0.85
N VAL A 77 18.68 0.82 -1.52
CA VAL A 77 18.48 0.80 -2.97
C VAL A 77 19.16 2.03 -3.56
N PRO A 78 20.27 1.88 -4.31
CA PRO A 78 20.92 2.99 -4.98
C PRO A 78 20.03 3.64 -6.04
N GLN A 79 20.18 4.95 -6.24
CA GLN A 79 19.59 5.67 -7.36
C GLN A 79 19.89 4.98 -8.70
N GLY A 80 18.91 4.95 -9.60
CA GLY A 80 19.09 4.36 -10.93
C GLY A 80 19.00 2.83 -10.96
N THR A 81 18.74 2.18 -9.83
CA THR A 81 18.59 0.72 -9.79
C THR A 81 17.24 0.32 -10.37
N CYS A 82 17.25 -0.41 -11.49
CA CYS A 82 16.04 -1.00 -12.07
C CYS A 82 15.54 -2.16 -11.21
N ILE A 83 14.53 -1.92 -10.37
CA ILE A 83 14.00 -2.91 -9.42
C ILE A 83 12.62 -3.46 -9.82
N VAL A 84 11.94 -2.81 -10.76
CA VAL A 84 10.62 -3.22 -11.28
C VAL A 84 10.59 -3.22 -12.79
N GLN A 85 9.57 -3.85 -13.35
CA GLN A 85 9.21 -3.77 -14.75
C GLN A 85 7.72 -3.45 -14.90
N LEU A 86 7.37 -2.69 -15.93
CA LEU A 86 5.99 -2.43 -16.34
C LEU A 86 5.59 -3.39 -17.46
N ILE A 87 4.42 -4.01 -17.30
CA ILE A 87 3.77 -4.82 -18.32
C ILE A 87 2.54 -4.05 -18.79
N SER A 88 2.65 -3.39 -19.94
CA SER A 88 1.58 -2.56 -20.51
C SER A 88 0.52 -3.40 -21.21
N PHE A 89 -0.73 -2.96 -21.11
CA PHE A 89 -1.86 -3.52 -21.85
C PHE A 89 -2.79 -2.40 -22.32
N SER A 90 -3.18 -2.46 -23.60
CA SER A 90 -4.03 -1.45 -24.23
C SER A 90 -5.50 -1.83 -24.10
N HIS A 91 -6.34 -0.83 -23.90
CA HIS A 91 -7.80 -0.99 -23.93
C HIS A 91 -8.32 -0.71 -25.33
N ASN A 92 -9.23 -1.54 -25.84
CA ASN A 92 -9.89 -1.34 -27.13
C ASN A 92 -11.17 -0.48 -27.02
N SER A 93 -11.43 0.13 -25.86
CA SER A 93 -12.62 0.96 -25.67
C SER A 93 -12.42 2.35 -26.26
N PRO A 94 -13.44 2.94 -26.91
CA PRO A 94 -13.38 4.33 -27.35
C PRO A 94 -13.08 5.25 -26.15
N PRO A 95 -12.37 6.37 -26.37
CA PRO A 95 -12.04 7.28 -25.28
C PRO A 95 -13.34 7.72 -24.59
N PRO A 96 -13.41 7.70 -23.24
CA PRO A 96 -14.55 8.25 -22.54
C PRO A 96 -14.76 9.70 -23.01
N SER A 97 -16.02 10.06 -23.25
CA SER A 97 -16.43 11.41 -23.59
C SER A 97 -15.77 12.41 -22.64
N THR A 98 -15.26 13.50 -23.20
CA THR A 98 -14.45 14.57 -22.60
C THR A 98 -15.00 15.14 -21.29
N GLU A 99 -14.97 14.37 -20.21
CA GLU A 99 -15.02 14.83 -18.83
C GLU A 99 -13.73 14.36 -18.18
N CYS A 100 -12.76 15.26 -18.25
CA CYS A 100 -11.40 15.13 -17.75
C CYS A 100 -11.40 14.95 -16.23
N ASN A 101 -11.66 13.73 -15.77
CA ASN A 101 -11.38 13.34 -14.38
C ASN A 101 -9.94 12.84 -14.31
N THR A 102 -8.97 13.71 -14.62
CA THR A 102 -7.54 13.42 -14.42
C THR A 102 -7.31 13.09 -12.95
N ARG A 103 -6.82 11.88 -12.68
CA ARG A 103 -6.66 11.43 -11.31
C ARG A 103 -5.28 11.78 -10.80
N VAL A 104 -5.22 12.81 -9.96
CA VAL A 104 -4.05 13.15 -9.16
C VAL A 104 -4.16 12.41 -7.83
N GLY A 105 -3.74 11.15 -7.80
CA GLY A 105 -3.82 10.33 -6.59
C GLY A 105 -3.26 8.93 -6.82
N GLY A 106 -2.62 8.37 -5.80
CA GLY A 106 -2.06 7.01 -5.83
C GLY A 106 -2.75 6.11 -4.82
N PHE A 107 -1.97 5.23 -4.20
CA PHE A 107 -2.37 4.29 -3.14
C PHE A 107 -3.35 4.90 -2.13
N GLY A 108 -4.60 4.40 -2.09
CA GLY A 108 -5.64 4.86 -1.15
C GLY A 108 -6.43 6.11 -1.56
N SER A 109 -6.27 6.62 -2.79
CA SER A 109 -6.99 7.82 -3.25
C SER A 109 -8.46 7.60 -3.62
N THR A 110 -8.94 6.35 -3.64
CA THR A 110 -10.36 5.99 -3.88
C THR A 110 -11.22 6.01 -2.60
N GLY A 111 -10.63 6.33 -1.45
CA GLY A 111 -11.26 6.28 -0.12
C GLY A 111 -10.35 5.64 0.91
N THR A 112 -10.66 5.82 2.21
CA THR A 112 -9.90 5.19 3.30
C THR A 112 -10.13 3.67 3.28
N PRO A 113 -9.11 2.84 2.98
CA PRO A 113 -9.28 1.40 2.99
C PRO A 113 -9.56 0.93 4.43
N GLN A 114 -10.69 0.26 4.64
CA GLN A 114 -11.04 -0.36 5.93
C GLN A 114 -10.50 -1.80 5.95
N ILE A 115 -9.20 -1.96 6.17
CA ILE A 115 -8.60 -3.27 6.44
C ILE A 115 -8.58 -3.44 7.97
N LEU A 116 -9.55 -4.19 8.49
CA LEU A 116 -9.67 -4.50 9.92
C LEU A 116 -9.03 -5.87 10.18
N TRP A 117 -7.92 -5.89 10.92
CA TRP A 117 -7.31 -7.14 11.39
C TRP A 117 -8.03 -7.61 12.65
N VAL A 118 -8.47 -8.86 12.67
CA VAL A 118 -9.00 -9.48 13.90
C VAL A 118 -7.82 -9.79 14.82
N GLN A 119 -7.84 -9.24 16.03
CA GLN A 119 -6.87 -9.58 17.05
C GLN A 119 -7.29 -10.89 17.73
N GLU A 120 -6.39 -11.87 17.79
CA GLU A 120 -6.62 -13.09 18.55
C GLU A 120 -6.80 -12.73 20.04
N ILE A 121 -7.92 -13.18 20.62
CA ILE A 121 -8.19 -13.06 22.05
C ILE A 121 -7.31 -14.07 22.77
N SER A 122 -6.05 -13.71 23.03
CA SER A 122 -5.19 -14.45 23.95
C SER A 122 -5.71 -14.36 25.40
N ASP A 123 -5.17 -15.15 26.33
CA ASP A 123 -5.43 -15.08 27.78
C ASP A 123 -5.33 -13.66 28.36
N LYS A 124 -4.69 -12.74 27.64
CA LYS A 124 -4.58 -11.33 28.00
C LYS A 124 -5.84 -10.50 27.76
N CYS A 125 -6.93 -11.07 27.21
CA CYS A 125 -8.29 -10.53 26.98
C CYS A 125 -8.32 -9.02 26.61
N PRO A 126 -8.77 -8.59 25.41
CA PRO A 126 -8.72 -7.19 24.99
C PRO A 126 -9.63 -6.31 25.86
N THR A 127 -9.12 -5.89 27.01
CA THR A 127 -9.86 -5.23 28.07
C THR A 127 -9.41 -3.78 28.12
N TYR A 128 -10.35 -2.87 27.91
CA TYR A 128 -10.09 -1.43 27.92
C TYR A 128 -10.52 -0.81 29.23
N LYS A 129 -9.74 0.16 29.73
CA LYS A 129 -10.09 0.95 30.91
C LYS A 129 -10.65 2.28 30.46
N CYS A 130 -11.93 2.51 30.73
CA CYS A 130 -12.59 3.78 30.49
C CYS A 130 -12.78 4.50 31.82
N THR A 131 -12.26 5.71 31.93
CA THR A 131 -12.39 6.51 33.14
C THR A 131 -13.44 7.59 32.93
N LEU A 132 -14.57 7.47 33.62
CA LEU A 132 -15.65 8.44 33.62
C LEU A 132 -15.42 9.45 34.74
N LEU A 133 -15.64 10.72 34.44
CA LEU A 133 -15.62 11.81 35.41
C LEU A 133 -17.01 12.45 35.45
N LEU A 134 -17.64 12.43 36.63
CA LEU A 134 -18.92 13.06 36.87
C LEU A 134 -18.86 13.84 38.18
N GLN A 135 -19.10 15.15 38.12
CA GLN A 135 -19.14 16.05 39.28
C GLN A 135 -17.91 15.92 40.21
N GLY A 136 -16.71 15.75 39.64
CA GLY A 136 -15.46 15.61 40.39
C GLY A 136 -15.20 14.22 40.96
N GLN A 137 -16.13 13.28 40.82
CA GLN A 137 -15.87 11.86 41.07
C GLN A 137 -15.38 11.17 39.81
N GLN A 138 -14.37 10.32 39.98
CA GLN A 138 -13.79 9.52 38.93
C GLN A 138 -14.15 8.04 39.14
N VAL A 139 -14.73 7.40 38.14
CA VAL A 139 -15.03 5.97 38.13
C VAL A 139 -14.32 5.35 36.94
N THR A 140 -13.48 4.34 37.19
CA THR A 140 -12.84 3.59 36.12
C THR A 140 -13.60 2.29 35.88
N LEU A 141 -14.18 2.18 34.70
CA LEU A 141 -14.81 0.97 34.18
C LEU A 141 -13.77 0.16 33.40
N THR A 142 -13.78 -1.15 33.59
CA THR A 142 -12.94 -2.08 32.83
C THR A 142 -13.89 -2.99 32.06
N GLY A 143 -13.80 -2.98 30.73
CA GLY A 143 -14.70 -3.74 29.87
C GLY A 143 -13.96 -4.34 28.68
N ILE A 144 -14.50 -5.42 28.12
CA ILE A 144 -13.95 -6.04 26.92
C ILE A 144 -14.29 -5.15 25.72
N PHE A 145 -13.33 -4.95 24.83
CA PHE A 145 -13.53 -4.19 23.60
C PHE A 145 -14.29 -5.07 22.60
N ASP A 146 -15.61 -4.90 22.56
CA ASP A 146 -16.47 -5.57 21.60
C ASP A 146 -16.30 -4.94 20.22
N THR A 147 -15.69 -5.68 19.29
CA THR A 147 -15.54 -5.28 17.88
C THR A 147 -16.77 -5.61 17.03
N GLY A 148 -17.86 -6.11 17.63
CA GLY A 148 -19.07 -6.54 16.92
C GLY A 148 -18.89 -7.88 16.19
N VAL A 149 -17.98 -8.73 16.67
CA VAL A 149 -17.77 -10.08 16.13
C VAL A 149 -18.38 -11.09 17.11
N ASP A 150 -19.39 -11.84 16.67
CA ASP A 150 -20.00 -12.92 17.43
C ASP A 150 -19.03 -14.11 17.56
N VAL A 151 -18.11 -14.06 18.52
CA VAL A 151 -17.37 -15.25 18.96
C VAL A 151 -17.98 -15.71 20.28
N SER A 152 -18.71 -16.83 20.23
CA SER A 152 -19.21 -17.47 21.44
C SER A 152 -18.04 -18.08 22.21
N ILE A 153 -17.78 -17.58 23.41
CA ILE A 153 -16.88 -18.22 24.36
C ILE A 153 -17.66 -19.34 25.04
N VAL A 154 -17.29 -20.60 24.78
CA VAL A 154 -17.73 -21.72 25.62
C VAL A 154 -16.65 -21.91 26.68
N SER A 155 -16.98 -21.59 27.92
CA SER A 155 -16.21 -21.97 29.12
C SER A 155 -16.74 -23.27 29.69
#